data_AF-A0A0F9CVS1-F1
#
_entry.id   AF-A0A0F9CVS1-F1
#
_cell.length_a   1.000
_cell.length_b   1.000
_cell.length_c   1.000
_cell.angle_alpha   90.00
_cell.angle_beta   90.00
_cell.angle_gamma   90.00
#
_symmetry.space_group_name_H-M   'P 1'
#
loop_
_entity.id
_entity.type
_entity.pdbx_description
1 polymer ?
#
loop_
_entity_poly.entity_id
_entity_poly.type
_entity_poly.pdbx_seq_one_letter_code
_entity_poly.pdbx_strand_id
1 'polypeptide(L)' 'MNLLSVENISKSFGELVLFKDLSFGINQGQKIALIAKNGTGKTSILNI' A
#
# COMPACT_ATOMS: atom_id res chain seq x y z
N MET A 1 4.29 -15.15 12.46
CA MET A 1 3.51 -15.74 11.37
C MET A 1 3.17 -14.63 10.40
N ASN A 2 3.47 -14.81 9.12
CA ASN A 2 3.14 -13.83 8.08
C ASN A 2 1.61 -13.74 7.96
N LEU A 3 1.05 -12.54 8.00
CA LEU A 3 -0.39 -12.29 7.89
C LEU A 3 -0.75 -11.73 6.51
N LEU A 4 0.07 -10.80 6.00
CA LEU A 4 -0.12 -10.17 4.68
C LEU A 4 1.24 -10.03 4.00
N SER A 5 1.33 -10.44 2.74
CA SER A 5 2.43 -10.07 1.85
C SER A 5 1.86 -9.32 0.66
N VAL A 6 2.43 -8.17 0.35
CA VAL A 6 2.13 -7.37 -0.83
C VAL A 6 3.42 -7.28 -1.63
N GLU A 7 3.37 -7.65 -2.90
CA GLU A 7 4.55 -7.71 -3.76
C GLU A 7 4.29 -7.00 -5.09
N ASN A 8 5.17 -6.06 -5.41
CA ASN A 8 5.26 -5.36 -6.69
C ASN A 8 3.95 -4.75 -7.20
N ILE A 9 3.13 -4.20 -6.30
CA ILE A 9 1.88 -3.57 -6.70
C ILE A 9 2.12 -2.16 -7.21
N SER A 10 1.37 -1.79 -8.24
CA SER A 10 1.38 -0.45 -8.83
C SER A 10 -0.04 0.03 -9.05
N LYS A 11 -0.29 1.33 -8.84
CA LYS A 11 -1.60 1.93 -9.11
C LYS A 11 -1.47 3.32 -9.69
N SER A 12 -2.23 3.56 -10.76
CA SER A 12 -2.42 4.88 -11.35
C SER A 12 -3.90 5.18 -11.60
N PHE A 13 -4.21 6.46 -11.72
CA PHE A 13 -5.45 6.99 -12.27
C PHE A 13 -5.11 7.85 -13.47
N GLY A 14 -5.29 7.29 -14.68
CA GLY A 14 -4.77 7.91 -15.90
C GLY A 14 -3.24 8.05 -15.81
N GLU A 15 -2.76 9.27 -16.03
CA GLU A 15 -1.33 9.61 -15.94
C GLU A 15 -0.82 9.79 -14.49
N LEU A 16 -1.72 9.95 -13.52
CA LEU A 16 -1.32 10.11 -12.12
C LEU A 16 -0.92 8.76 -11.52
N VAL A 17 0.37 8.56 -11.31
CA VAL A 17 0.91 7.42 -10.56
C VAL A 17 0.80 7.69 -9.07
N LEU A 18 0.07 6.83 -8.33
CA LEU A 18 -0.04 6.93 -6.88
C LEU A 18 1.13 6.25 -6.18
N PHE A 19 1.47 5.05 -6.65
CA PHE A 19 2.62 4.28 -6.23
C PHE A 19 3.00 3.29 -7.33
N LYS A 20 4.28 2.93 -7.33
CA LYS A 20 4.88 2.00 -8.29
C LYS A 20 5.78 1.03 -7.53
N ASP A 21 5.67 -0.25 -7.89
CA ASP A 21 6.49 -1.35 -7.39
C ASP A 21 6.53 -1.43 -5.84
N LEU A 22 5.39 -1.17 -5.20
CA LEU A 22 5.26 -1.19 -3.75
C LEU A 22 5.22 -2.63 -3.24
N SER A 23 6.12 -2.96 -2.31
CA SER A 23 6.17 -4.25 -1.63
C SER A 23 6.27 -4.05 -0.11
N PHE A 24 5.44 -4.75 0.65
CA PHE A 24 5.50 -4.75 2.12
C PHE A 24 4.85 -6.00 2.72
N GLY A 25 5.25 -6.33 3.95
CA GLY A 25 4.69 -7.44 4.70
C GLY A 25 4.15 -6.99 6.05
N ILE A 26 3.14 -7.69 6.55
CA ILE A 26 2.58 -7.51 7.88
C ILE A 26 2.63 -8.85 8.59
N ASN A 27 3.26 -8.89 9.77
CA ASN A 27 3.24 -10.04 10.64
C ASN A 27 2.08 -9.97 11.64
N GLN A 28 1.58 -11.13 12.03
CA GLN A 28 0.58 -11.27 13.07
C GLN A 28 1.00 -10.51 14.35
N GLY A 29 0.11 -9.67 14.87
CA GLY A 29 0.32 -8.90 16.11
C GLY A 29 1.03 -7.55 15.93
N GLN A 30 1.52 -7.22 14.72
CA GLN A 30 2.07 -5.90 14.46
C GLN A 30 0.98 -4.83 14.39
N LYS A 31 1.25 -3.68 15.00
CA LYS A 31 0.46 -2.45 14.82
C LYS A 31 1.23 -1.52 13.90
N ILE A 32 0.58 -1.06 12.84
CA ILE A 32 1.19 -0.30 11.74
C ILE A 32 0.27 0.84 11.37
N ALA A 33 0.86 1.96 10.96
CA ALA A 33 0.16 3.14 10.51
C ALA A 33 0.62 3.50 9.10
N LEU A 34 -0.34 3.79 8.22
CA LEU A 34 -0.07 4.27 6.88
C LEU A 34 -0.16 5.81 6.88
N ILE A 35 1.00 6.47 6.79
CA ILE A 35 1.12 7.93 6.81
C ILE A 35 1.47 8.42 5.41
N ALA A 36 0.61 9.24 4.82
CA ALA A 36 0.85 9.88 3.54
C ALA A 36 -0.03 11.12 3.39
N LYS A 37 0.34 12.03 2.48
CA LYS A 37 -0.47 13.22 2.16
C LYS A 37 -1.79 12.81 1.48
N ASN A 38 -2.78 13.71 1.47
CA ASN A 38 -4.02 13.44 0.74
C ASN A 38 -3.72 13.31 -0.77
N GLY A 39 -4.35 12.33 -1.42
CA GLY A 39 -4.19 12.06 -2.84
C GLY A 39 -3.03 11.14 -3.22
N THR A 40 -2.20 10.66 -2.29
CA THR A 40 -1.05 9.78 -2.61
C THR A 40 -1.37 8.28 -2.52
N GLY A 41 -2.65 7.90 -2.59
CA GLY A 41 -3.05 6.49 -2.66
C GLY A 41 -3.22 5.75 -1.33
N LYS A 42 -3.30 6.43 -0.19
CA LYS A 42 -3.57 5.79 1.12
C LYS A 42 -4.82 4.92 1.11
N THR A 43 -5.96 5.49 0.74
CA THR A 43 -7.23 4.75 0.62
C THR A 43 -7.15 3.71 -0.49
N SER A 44 -6.40 4.00 -1.56
CA SER A 44 -6.19 3.06 -2.66
C SER A 44 -5.44 1.81 -2.21
N ILE A 45 -4.44 1.91 -1.34
CA ILE A 45 -3.72 0.75 -0.77
C ILE A 45 -4.65 -0.09 0.11
N LEU A 46 -5.54 0.54 0.88
CA LEU A 46 -6.44 -0.17 1.80
C LEU A 46 -7.63 -0.87 1.12
N ASN A 47 -7.93 -0.51 -0.13
CA ASN A 47 -9.06 -1.04 -0.91
C ASN A 47 -8.63 -2.00 -2.04
N ILE A 48 -7.37 -2.42 -2.05
CA ILE A 48 -6.88 -3.49 -2.93
C ILE A 48 -7.15 -4.83 -2.25
#